data_AF-A0AAV3YKQ9-F1
#
_entry.id   AF-A0AAV3YKQ9-F1
#
_cell.length_a   1.000
_cell.length_b   1.000
_cell.length_c   1.000
_cell.angle_alpha   90.00
_cell.angle_beta   90.00
_cell.angle_gamma   90.00
#
_symmetry.space_group_name_H-M   'P 1'
#
loop_
_entity.id
_entity.type
_entity.pdbx_description
1 polymer ?
#
loop_
_entity_poly.entity_id
_entity_poly.type
_entity_poly.pdbx_seq_one_letter_code
_entity_poly.pdbx_strand_id
1 'polypeptide(L)'
;MSLAILVRIAVPAIVAIGCAAYYMFKRKTEEEPHGGGNRRNSSPDRSRPLGGNRGHRNGTTARRRTPRPEAQNAQPQAEPEECSICMETQLLIKLHPCGHRSMCETCVIRIISRNSRACPFCRERIQGYHDA
;
A
#
# COMPACT_ATOMS: atom_id res chain seq x y z
N MET A 1 -53.65 -3.74 -0.15
CA MET A 1 -52.44 -2.93 0.15
C MET A 1 -51.43 -3.17 -0.95
N SER A 2 -51.20 -2.17 -1.80
CA SER A 2 -50.41 -2.32 -3.03
C SER A 2 -48.96 -2.69 -2.70
N LEU A 3 -48.39 -3.68 -3.37
CA LEU A 3 -46.97 -4.09 -3.25
C LEU A 3 -45.99 -2.91 -3.29
N ALA A 4 -46.32 -1.86 -4.04
CA ALA A 4 -45.56 -0.61 -4.11
C ALA A 4 -45.42 0.14 -2.76
N ILE A 5 -46.39 0.01 -1.85
CA ILE A 5 -46.35 0.63 -0.52
C ILE A 5 -45.46 -0.21 0.42
N LEU A 6 -45.55 -1.54 0.33
CA LEU A 6 -44.68 -2.43 1.10
C LEU A 6 -43.21 -2.23 0.75
N VAL A 7 -42.87 -2.09 -0.53
CA VAL A 7 -41.50 -1.83 -0.96
C VAL A 7 -40.98 -0.47 -0.46
N ARG A 8 -41.82 0.58 -0.48
CA ARG A 8 -41.41 1.93 -0.04
C ARG A 8 -41.16 2.04 1.46
N ILE A 9 -41.77 1.19 2.28
CA ILE A 9 -41.59 1.21 3.74
C ILE A 9 -40.55 0.18 4.18
N ALA A 10 -40.56 -1.03 3.58
CA ALA A 10 -39.68 -2.11 3.98
C ALA A 10 -38.21 -1.85 3.60
N VAL A 11 -37.95 -1.30 2.41
CA VAL A 11 -36.57 -1.06 1.94
C VAL A 11 -35.79 -0.08 2.85
N PRO A 12 -36.30 1.13 3.18
CA PRO A 12 -35.55 2.03 4.08
C PRO A 12 -35.41 1.47 5.50
N ALA A 13 -36.38 0.70 6.00
CA ALA A 13 -36.29 0.05 7.30
C ALA A 13 -35.19 -1.02 7.32
N ILE A 14 -35.11 -1.87 6.29
CA ILE A 14 -34.07 -2.90 6.18
C ILE A 14 -32.68 -2.27 6.08
N VAL A 15 -32.54 -1.20 5.28
CA VAL A 15 -31.26 -0.47 5.15
C VAL A 15 -30.86 0.18 6.47
N ALA A 16 -31.80 0.82 7.19
CA ALA A 16 -31.51 1.44 8.49
C ALA A 16 -31.07 0.41 9.54
N ILE A 17 -31.75 -0.75 9.59
CA ILE A 17 -31.40 -1.84 10.50
C ILE A 17 -30.03 -2.43 10.16
N GLY A 18 -29.77 -2.67 8.87
CA GLY A 18 -28.47 -3.18 8.40
C GLY A 18 -27.32 -2.21 8.68
N CYS A 19 -27.51 -0.91 8.43
CA CYS A 19 -26.54 0.12 8.77
C CYS A 19 -26.27 0.16 10.28
N ALA A 20 -27.32 0.15 11.12
CA ALA A 20 -27.15 0.16 12.57
C ALA A 20 -26.37 -1.07 13.08
N ALA A 21 -26.71 -2.26 12.58
CA ALA A 21 -25.99 -3.48 12.93
C ALA A 21 -24.51 -3.43 12.50
N TYR A 22 -24.24 -2.93 11.28
CA TYR A 22 -22.87 -2.75 10.77
C TYR A 22 -22.06 -1.78 11.65
N TYR A 23 -22.62 -0.62 12.02
CA TYR A 23 -21.91 0.34 12.87
C TYR A 23 -21.66 -0.18 14.28
N MET A 24 -22.57 -0.97 14.84
CA MET A 24 -22.38 -1.63 16.13
C MET A 24 -21.30 -2.74 16.07
N PHE A 25 -21.25 -3.50 14.97
CA PHE A 25 -20.22 -4.52 14.77
C PHE A 25 -18.83 -3.89 14.57
N LYS A 26 -18.76 -2.79 13.80
CA LYS A 26 -17.51 -2.05 13.57
C LYS A 26 -16.93 -1.41 14.84
N ARG A 27 -17.78 -1.03 15.81
CA ARG A 27 -17.30 -0.51 17.10
C ARG A 27 -16.59 -1.56 17.96
N LYS A 28 -16.90 -2.85 17.78
CA LYS A 28 -16.35 -3.93 18.61
C LYS A 28 -14.91 -4.32 18.25
N THR A 29 -14.39 -3.85 17.11
CA THR A 29 -13.03 -4.14 16.65
C THR A 29 -11.97 -3.12 17.11
N GLU A 30 -12.35 -2.06 17.83
CA GLU A 30 -11.42 -0.98 18.24
C GLU A 30 -11.07 -0.98 19.74
N GLU A 31 -11.56 -1.95 20.52
CA GLU A 31 -11.23 -2.06 21.95
C GLU A 31 -10.28 -3.23 22.21
N GLU A 32 -8.98 -3.02 21.93
CA GLU A 32 -7.90 -3.75 22.61
C GLU A 32 -7.00 -2.73 23.35
N PRO A 33 -7.01 -2.75 24.69
CA PRO A 33 -6.19 -1.91 25.57
C PRO A 33 -4.83 -2.55 25.87
N HIS A 34 -3.92 -1.76 26.46
CA HIS A 34 -2.57 -2.09 26.95
C HIS A 34 -1.50 -2.16 25.84
N GLY A 35 -0.29 -1.63 26.00
CA GLY A 35 0.41 -1.10 27.16
C GLY A 35 1.90 -1.07 26.84
N GLY A 36 2.62 -0.16 27.51
CA GLY A 36 4.03 -0.31 27.88
C GLY A 36 5.11 -0.40 26.78
N GLY A 37 6.08 0.51 26.82
CA GLY A 37 7.36 0.22 26.17
C GLY A 37 8.31 1.40 26.02
N ASN A 38 8.92 1.82 27.11
CA ASN A 38 10.07 2.73 27.12
C ASN A 38 11.26 2.08 26.38
N ARG A 39 11.74 2.68 25.26
CA ARG A 39 13.05 2.35 24.70
C ARG A 39 13.85 3.62 24.43
N ARG A 40 14.65 3.96 25.45
CA ARG A 40 15.95 4.60 25.27
C ARG A 40 16.73 3.81 24.22
N ASN A 41 17.24 4.48 23.19
CA ASN A 41 18.43 3.98 22.50
C ASN A 41 19.25 5.17 22.01
N SER A 42 20.15 5.59 22.90
CA SER A 42 21.37 6.28 22.54
C SER A 42 22.26 5.30 21.77
N SER A 43 22.76 5.69 20.60
CA SER A 43 24.07 5.21 20.13
C SER A 43 24.67 6.17 19.11
N PRO A 44 26.01 6.29 19.09
CA PRO A 44 26.68 7.45 18.53
C PRO A 44 27.19 7.20 17.11
N ASP A 45 27.41 8.34 16.46
CA ASP A 45 28.37 8.66 15.42
C ASP A 45 29.52 7.63 15.26
N ARG A 46 29.61 7.05 14.07
CA ARG A 46 30.85 6.49 13.53
C ARG A 46 31.00 6.89 12.06
N SER A 47 31.54 8.08 11.90
CA SER A 47 32.37 8.50 10.77
C SER A 47 33.30 7.35 10.32
N ARG A 48 33.17 6.89 9.08
CA ARG A 48 34.12 5.97 8.41
C ARG A 48 34.72 6.66 7.18
N PRO A 49 36.04 6.54 6.95
CA PRO A 49 36.74 7.30 5.92
C PRO A 49 36.51 6.76 4.51
N LEU A 50 36.51 7.70 3.56
CA LEU A 50 36.59 7.47 2.12
C LEU A 50 37.96 6.91 1.75
N GLY A 51 38.03 5.59 1.57
CA GLY A 51 39.16 4.91 0.95
C GLY A 51 38.84 4.57 -0.50
N GLY A 52 39.34 5.38 -1.43
CA GLY A 52 39.29 5.07 -2.86
C GLY A 52 40.27 3.97 -3.23
N ASN A 53 39.90 3.14 -4.20
CA ASN A 53 40.89 2.52 -5.08
C ASN A 53 40.32 2.31 -6.48
N ARG A 54 40.99 2.96 -7.44
CA ARG A 54 40.86 2.73 -8.88
C ARG A 54 41.51 1.39 -9.24
N GLY A 55 40.88 0.66 -10.15
CA GLY A 55 41.46 -0.51 -10.77
C GLY A 55 40.72 -0.91 -12.04
N HIS A 56 41.09 -0.28 -13.16
CA HIS A 56 40.82 -0.76 -14.52
C HIS A 56 41.36 -2.19 -14.71
N ARG A 57 40.62 -3.04 -15.44
CA ARG A 57 41.20 -3.98 -16.41
C ARG A 57 40.17 -4.43 -17.45
N ASN A 58 40.57 -4.28 -18.70
CA ASN A 58 39.86 -4.71 -19.92
C ASN A 58 39.82 -6.24 -20.02
N GLY A 59 38.76 -6.76 -20.63
CA GLY A 59 38.63 -8.18 -20.98
C GLY A 59 37.59 -8.38 -22.07
N THR A 60 38.00 -8.20 -23.32
CA THR A 60 37.31 -8.68 -24.51
C THR A 60 37.21 -10.21 -24.49
N THR A 61 36.01 -10.79 -24.47
CA THR A 61 35.74 -12.04 -25.19
C THR A 61 34.29 -12.07 -25.67
N ALA A 62 34.14 -12.24 -26.97
CA ALA A 62 32.89 -12.54 -27.64
C ALA A 62 32.28 -13.84 -27.07
N ARG A 63 31.02 -13.77 -26.60
CA ARG A 63 30.23 -14.96 -26.29
C ARG A 63 28.87 -14.87 -26.98
N ARG A 64 28.78 -15.64 -28.07
CA ARG A 64 27.65 -16.49 -28.45
C ARG A 64 26.25 -15.85 -28.33
N ARG A 65 25.71 -15.38 -29.46
CA ARG A 65 24.27 -15.17 -29.65
C ARG A 65 23.56 -16.49 -29.36
N THR A 66 23.00 -16.61 -28.17
CA THR A 66 22.04 -17.67 -27.86
C THR A 66 20.70 -17.35 -28.52
N PRO A 67 19.95 -18.36 -28.98
CA PRO A 67 18.64 -18.16 -29.58
C PRO A 67 17.70 -17.50 -28.57
N ARG A 68 16.99 -16.49 -29.06
CA ARG A 68 15.89 -15.79 -28.41
C ARG A 68 14.88 -16.83 -27.87
N PRO A 69 14.64 -16.91 -26.55
CA PRO A 69 13.46 -17.61 -26.09
C PRO A 69 12.25 -16.80 -26.57
N GLU A 70 11.37 -17.46 -27.30
CA GLU A 70 10.06 -16.95 -27.68
C GLU A 70 9.26 -16.71 -26.39
N ALA A 71 9.38 -15.48 -25.86
CA ALA A 71 8.59 -15.00 -24.73
C ALA A 71 7.16 -14.74 -25.22
N GLN A 72 6.39 -15.80 -25.37
CA GLN A 72 4.96 -15.73 -25.60
C GLN A 72 4.29 -15.48 -24.24
N ASN A 73 3.91 -14.22 -24.03
CA ASN A 73 2.80 -13.78 -23.21
C ASN A 73 2.83 -14.16 -21.71
N ALA A 74 3.93 -13.86 -21.03
CA ALA A 74 3.88 -13.65 -19.58
C ALA A 74 3.42 -12.22 -19.32
N GLN A 75 2.11 -12.00 -19.17
CA GLN A 75 1.65 -10.76 -18.52
C GLN A 75 2.32 -10.71 -17.14
N PRO A 76 3.05 -9.64 -16.77
CA PRO A 76 3.57 -9.50 -15.43
C PRO A 76 2.37 -9.36 -14.51
N GLN A 77 1.94 -10.47 -13.92
CA GLN A 77 1.00 -10.43 -12.82
C GLN A 77 1.80 -9.91 -11.64
N ALA A 78 1.52 -8.68 -11.22
CA ALA A 78 2.15 -8.13 -10.03
C ALA A 78 1.85 -9.06 -8.86
N GLU A 79 2.89 -9.68 -8.31
CA GLU A 79 2.74 -10.49 -7.11
C GLU A 79 2.30 -9.58 -5.96
N PRO A 80 1.33 -10.00 -5.14
CA PRO A 80 0.88 -9.20 -4.01
C PRO A 80 2.01 -9.10 -2.98
N GLU A 81 2.25 -7.89 -2.47
CA GLU A 81 3.27 -7.60 -1.47
C GLU A 81 2.58 -7.12 -0.17
N GLU A 82 3.33 -7.07 0.93
CA GLU A 82 2.78 -6.62 2.21
C GLU A 82 2.65 -5.09 2.25
N CYS A 83 1.46 -4.58 2.57
CA CYS A 83 1.23 -3.17 2.77
C CYS A 83 1.84 -2.71 4.09
N SER A 84 2.73 -1.70 4.07
CA SER A 84 3.39 -1.23 5.31
C SER A 84 2.47 -0.43 6.24
N ILE A 85 1.20 -0.21 5.88
CA ILE A 85 0.22 0.55 6.67
C ILE A 85 -0.75 -0.38 7.40
N CYS A 86 -1.34 -1.34 6.69
CA CYS A 86 -2.28 -2.31 7.28
C CYS A 86 -1.66 -3.68 7.54
N MET A 87 -0.43 -3.96 7.07
CA MET A 87 0.27 -5.24 7.19
C MET A 87 -0.48 -6.42 6.53
N GLU A 88 -1.33 -6.12 5.54
CA GLU A 88 -2.03 -7.13 4.74
C GLU A 88 -1.32 -7.34 3.40
N THR A 89 -1.29 -8.59 2.93
CA THR A 89 -0.76 -8.95 1.61
C THR A 89 -1.73 -8.56 0.52
N GLN A 90 -1.41 -7.51 -0.25
CA GLN A 90 -2.27 -6.91 -1.27
C GLN A 90 -1.44 -6.35 -2.43
N LEU A 91 -2.11 -6.00 -3.54
CA LEU A 91 -1.46 -5.26 -4.61
C LEU A 91 -1.07 -3.87 -4.11
N LEU A 92 0.24 -3.59 -4.15
CA LEU A 92 0.75 -2.27 -3.79
C LEU A 92 0.67 -1.34 -4.99
N ILE A 93 0.13 -0.16 -4.73
CA ILE A 93 -0.09 0.88 -5.74
C ILE A 93 1.00 1.94 -5.69
N LYS A 94 1.29 2.48 -6.87
CA LYS A 94 2.28 3.52 -7.05
C LYS A 94 1.63 4.89 -6.96
N LEU A 95 2.14 5.74 -6.06
CA LEU A 95 1.67 7.12 -5.90
C LEU A 95 2.29 8.06 -6.95
N HIS A 96 1.52 9.00 -7.50
CA HIS A 96 2.00 10.07 -8.36
C HIS A 96 2.02 11.42 -7.61
N PRO A 97 3.10 12.23 -7.72
CA PRO A 97 4.29 12.05 -8.58
C PRO A 97 5.45 11.30 -7.92
N CYS A 98 5.42 11.08 -6.60
CA CYS A 98 6.59 10.61 -5.85
C CYS A 98 7.04 9.16 -6.15
N GLY A 99 6.18 8.32 -6.72
CA GLY A 99 6.49 6.96 -7.13
C GLY A 99 6.57 5.93 -6.00
N HIS A 100 6.31 6.29 -4.74
CA HIS A 100 6.31 5.32 -3.63
C HIS A 100 5.24 4.26 -3.84
N ARG A 101 5.65 2.99 -3.67
CA ARG A 101 4.82 1.78 -3.80
C ARG A 101 5.03 0.90 -2.58
N SER A 102 4.37 1.27 -1.48
CA SER A 102 4.55 0.57 -0.19
C SER A 102 3.24 0.41 0.57
N MET A 103 2.12 0.68 -0.10
CA MET A 103 0.78 0.55 0.49
C MET A 103 -0.24 0.13 -0.56
N CYS A 104 -1.33 -0.45 -0.07
CA CYS A 104 -2.46 -0.89 -0.89
C CYS A 104 -3.44 0.26 -1.22
N GLU A 105 -4.36 -0.03 -2.14
CA GLU A 105 -5.42 0.88 -2.59
C GLU A 105 -6.28 1.43 -1.46
N THR A 106 -6.74 0.55 -0.57
CA THR A 106 -7.60 0.95 0.55
C THR A 106 -6.92 1.96 1.47
N CYS A 107 -5.60 1.81 1.69
CA CYS A 107 -4.82 2.73 2.50
C CYS A 107 -4.61 4.07 1.80
N VAL A 108 -4.37 4.09 0.48
CA VAL A 108 -4.28 5.34 -0.28
C VAL A 108 -5.59 6.11 -0.24
N ILE A 109 -6.72 5.43 -0.46
CA ILE A 109 -8.06 6.06 -0.41
C ILE A 109 -8.27 6.74 0.95
N ARG A 110 -7.90 6.07 2.05
CA ARG A 110 -7.97 6.66 3.40
C ARG A 110 -7.08 7.89 3.55
N ILE A 111 -5.87 7.91 2.97
CA ILE A 111 -4.94 9.05 3.04
C ILE A 111 -5.44 10.23 2.22
N ILE A 112 -5.88 10.01 0.97
CA ILE A 112 -6.39 11.10 0.10
C ILE A 112 -7.70 11.69 0.62
N SER A 113 -8.44 10.94 1.45
CA SER A 113 -9.64 11.41 2.13
C SER A 113 -9.32 12.36 3.29
N ARG A 114 -8.07 12.40 3.78
CA ARG A 114 -7.61 13.35 4.81
C ARG A 114 -7.23 14.68 4.16
N ASN A 115 -7.21 15.75 4.95
CA ASN A 115 -6.94 17.11 4.47
C ASN A 115 -5.53 17.29 3.87
N SER A 116 -4.52 16.55 4.35
CA SER A 116 -3.13 16.72 3.92
C SER A 116 -2.81 16.11 2.56
N ARG A 117 -3.53 15.05 2.14
CA ARG A 117 -3.30 14.30 0.88
C ARG A 117 -1.82 14.08 0.56
N ALA A 118 -1.00 13.83 1.58
CA ALA A 118 0.45 13.73 1.47
C ALA A 118 0.90 12.27 1.56
N CYS A 119 1.92 11.92 0.79
CA CYS A 119 2.57 10.62 0.88
C CYS A 119 3.19 10.44 2.29
N PRO A 120 2.95 9.33 3.00
CA PRO A 120 3.50 9.11 4.34
C PRO A 120 5.02 8.88 4.34
N PHE A 121 5.60 8.50 3.20
CA PHE A 121 7.04 8.20 3.09
C PHE A 121 7.89 9.44 2.78
N CYS A 122 7.43 10.30 1.87
CA CYS A 122 8.19 11.48 1.44
C CYS A 122 7.47 12.81 1.66
N ARG A 123 6.22 12.78 2.14
CA ARG A 123 5.37 13.96 2.40
C ARG A 123 4.98 14.77 1.17
N GLU A 124 5.32 14.30 -0.02
CA GLU A 124 4.92 14.89 -1.30
C GLU A 124 3.39 14.83 -1.48
N ARG A 125 2.80 15.85 -2.10
CA ARG A 125 1.35 15.90 -2.32
C ARG A 125 0.92 14.87 -3.37
N ILE A 126 -0.03 14.02 -3.02
CA ILE A 126 -0.58 12.98 -3.91
C ILE A 126 -1.51 13.65 -4.92
N GLN A 127 -1.22 13.42 -6.20
CA GLN A 127 -2.03 13.89 -7.33
C GLN A 127 -2.84 12.75 -7.96
N GLY A 128 -2.35 11.51 -7.83
CA GLY A 128 -3.00 10.30 -8.34
C GLY A 128 -2.30 9.03 -7.86
N TYR A 129 -2.85 7.88 -8.23
CA TYR A 129 -2.26 6.57 -7.97
C TYR A 129 -2.61 5.60 -9.10
N HIS A 130 -1.77 4.59 -9.31
CA HIS A 130 -1.96 3.56 -10.35
C HIS A 130 -1.59 2.19 -9.82
N ASP A 131 -2.35 1.19 -10.26
CA ASP A 131 -2.02 -0.23 -10.11
C ASP A 131 -0.78 -0.52 -10.97
N ALA A 132 0.19 -1.21 -10.38
CA ALA A 132 1.47 -1.52 -11.00
C ALA A 132 1.45 -2.89 -11.67
#